data_AF-A0A7S4N6U6-F1
#
_entry.id   AF-A0A7S4N6U6-F1
#
_cell.length_a   1.000
_cell.length_b   1.000
_cell.length_c   1.000
_cell.angle_alpha   90.00
_cell.angle_beta   90.00
_cell.angle_gamma   90.00
#
_symmetry.space_group_name_H-M   'P 1'
#
loop_
_entity.id
_entity.type
_entity.pdbx_description
1 polymer ?
#
loop_
_entity_poly.entity_id
_entity_poly.type
_entity_poly.pdbx_seq_one_letter_code
_entity_poly.pdbx_strand_id
1 'polypeptide(L)'
;NEDNEDNVAENGEDEDNKGSIVKAVTYNQIRDITLERKSVLHWQDTSDYLLLNGFFVRVPVLRTESKSYLLAEISEVTKLEESDVESLEGVAVKYGLRLKIPEVDDLVNAGVQHVSSHGLTEGEFEEYKNHATLPSREHIKDKLATKKIFEKRQGKQ
;
A
#
# COMPACT_ATOMS: atom_id res chain seq x y z
N ASN A 1 -29.36 11.26 -71.16
CA ASN A 1 -28.36 10.22 -70.91
C ASN A 1 -27.73 10.54 -69.56
N GLU A 2 -28.30 10.11 -68.42
CA GLU A 2 -28.39 8.71 -67.94
C GLU A 2 -26.96 8.15 -67.75
N ASP A 3 -26.46 7.73 -66.58
CA ASP A 3 -27.04 7.14 -65.33
C ASP A 3 -26.17 7.52 -64.09
N ASN A 4 -26.68 7.77 -62.86
CA ASN A 4 -26.98 6.84 -61.73
C ASN A 4 -25.95 5.68 -61.57
N GLU A 5 -25.45 5.24 -60.40
CA GLU A 5 -25.95 5.23 -59.01
C GLU A 5 -24.81 4.75 -58.04
N ASP A 6 -24.93 5.10 -56.76
CA ASP A 6 -24.65 4.26 -55.56
C ASP A 6 -23.23 3.74 -55.20
N ASN A 7 -22.66 4.19 -54.06
CA ASN A 7 -22.89 3.61 -52.73
C ASN A 7 -21.80 3.99 -51.69
N VAL A 8 -22.31 4.38 -50.50
CA VAL A 8 -21.93 3.96 -49.14
C VAL A 8 -20.52 4.23 -48.60
N ALA A 9 -20.53 5.16 -47.64
CA ALA A 9 -19.73 5.29 -46.41
C ALA A 9 -18.61 4.28 -46.13
N GLU A 10 -17.44 4.82 -45.80
CA GLU A 10 -16.64 4.26 -44.70
C GLU A 10 -16.09 5.40 -43.85
N ASN A 11 -16.60 5.44 -42.62
CA ASN A 11 -16.09 6.27 -41.53
C ASN A 11 -14.67 5.83 -41.22
N GLY A 12 -13.69 6.66 -41.53
CA GLY A 12 -12.39 6.64 -40.88
C GLY A 12 -12.41 7.57 -39.67
N GLU A 13 -13.37 7.38 -38.76
CA GLU A 13 -13.21 7.89 -37.40
C GLU A 13 -12.14 7.01 -36.76
N ASP A 14 -10.91 7.50 -36.69
CA ASP A 14 -9.84 6.93 -35.87
C ASP A 14 -10.28 7.03 -34.38
N GLU A 15 -11.13 6.10 -33.95
CA GLU A 15 -11.49 5.83 -32.55
C GLU A 15 -10.31 5.16 -31.78
N ASP A 16 -9.08 5.59 -32.01
CA ASP A 16 -7.94 5.10 -31.23
C ASP A 16 -7.71 5.90 -29.94
N ASN A 17 -8.53 6.93 -29.70
CA ASN A 17 -8.62 7.59 -28.40
C ASN A 17 -9.84 7.11 -27.60
N LYS A 18 -10.08 5.78 -27.56
CA LYS A 18 -10.79 5.18 -26.41
C LYS A 18 -9.86 5.28 -25.22
N GLY A 19 -9.86 6.47 -24.60
CA GLY A 19 -9.22 6.77 -23.34
C GLY A 19 -9.46 5.60 -22.41
N SER A 20 -8.43 4.79 -22.22
CA SER A 20 -8.49 3.66 -21.31
C SER A 20 -8.78 4.27 -19.96
N ILE A 21 -10.03 4.16 -19.49
CA ILE A 21 -10.42 4.64 -18.17
C ILE A 21 -9.62 3.76 -17.21
N VAL A 22 -8.44 4.22 -16.81
CA VAL A 22 -7.63 3.57 -15.80
C VAL A 22 -8.46 3.66 -14.52
N LYS A 23 -9.17 2.58 -14.19
CA LYS A 23 -9.94 2.52 -12.95
C LYS A 23 -9.00 2.84 -11.80
N ALA A 24 -9.33 3.86 -11.02
CA ALA A 24 -8.57 4.24 -9.84
C ALA A 24 -8.54 3.07 -8.83
N VAL A 25 -7.50 3.04 -8.01
CA VAL A 25 -7.40 2.09 -6.90
C VAL A 25 -8.50 2.38 -5.87
N THR A 26 -9.13 1.33 -5.36
CA THR A 26 -10.23 1.43 -4.39
C THR A 26 -9.76 1.27 -2.95
N TYR A 27 -10.61 1.68 -2.00
CA TYR A 27 -10.40 1.43 -0.57
C TYR A 27 -10.06 -0.04 -0.27
N ASN A 28 -10.87 -0.97 -0.77
CA ASN A 28 -10.65 -2.40 -0.52
C ASN A 28 -9.28 -2.87 -1.01
N GLN A 29 -8.83 -2.36 -2.17
CA GLN A 29 -7.53 -2.72 -2.73
C GLN A 29 -6.36 -2.22 -1.87
N ILE A 30 -6.43 -1.00 -1.36
CA ILE A 30 -5.44 -0.48 -0.41
C ILE A 30 -5.51 -1.26 0.89
N ARG A 31 -6.71 -1.41 1.47
CA ARG A 31 -6.93 -2.14 2.72
C ARG A 31 -6.32 -3.55 2.68
N ASP A 32 -6.47 -4.26 1.56
CA ASP A 32 -5.94 -5.62 1.43
C ASP A 32 -4.40 -5.68 1.43
N ILE A 33 -3.71 -4.57 1.13
CA ILE A 33 -2.25 -4.40 1.24
C ILE A 33 -1.82 -3.50 2.40
N THR A 34 -2.75 -3.13 3.29
CA THR A 34 -2.43 -2.49 4.56
C THR A 34 -2.17 -3.56 5.61
N LEU A 35 -1.02 -3.47 6.26
CA LEU A 35 -0.56 -4.41 7.26
C LEU A 35 -0.92 -3.92 8.66
N GLU A 36 -1.49 -4.84 9.44
CA GLU A 36 -1.64 -4.67 10.87
C GLU A 36 -0.35 -5.07 11.58
N ARG A 37 -0.12 -4.50 12.77
CA ARG A 37 1.09 -4.72 13.57
C ARG A 37 1.45 -6.19 13.74
N LYS A 38 0.45 -7.05 13.99
CA LYS A 38 0.66 -8.49 14.14
C LYS A 38 1.30 -9.11 12.89
N SER A 39 0.87 -8.71 11.69
CA SER A 39 1.47 -9.20 10.44
C SER A 39 2.92 -8.74 10.30
N VAL A 40 3.18 -7.47 10.61
CA VAL A 40 4.53 -6.88 10.59
C VAL A 40 5.46 -7.59 11.59
N LEU A 41 4.98 -7.94 12.78
CA LEU A 41 5.76 -8.67 13.78
C LEU A 41 6.00 -10.12 13.38
N HIS A 42 4.98 -10.79 12.85
CA HIS A 42 5.03 -12.23 12.58
C HIS A 42 5.88 -12.57 11.36
N TRP A 43 6.03 -11.64 10.42
CA TRP A 43 6.81 -11.85 9.20
C TRP A 43 8.31 -11.54 9.34
N GLN A 44 8.75 -10.98 10.46
CA GLN A 44 10.14 -10.53 10.65
C GLN A 44 11.19 -11.65 10.65
N ASP A 45 10.77 -12.88 10.94
CA ASP A 45 11.66 -14.05 10.92
C ASP A 45 11.75 -14.70 9.53
N THR A 46 11.08 -14.14 8.53
CA THR A 46 11.20 -14.60 7.15
C THR A 46 12.37 -13.89 6.46
N SER A 47 13.08 -14.61 5.59
CA SER A 47 14.14 -14.02 4.73
C SER A 47 13.64 -12.89 3.82
N ASP A 48 12.33 -12.82 3.61
CA ASP A 48 11.68 -11.94 2.66
C ASP A 48 11.19 -10.65 3.32
N TYR A 49 11.51 -10.41 4.60
CA TYR A 49 10.96 -9.28 5.35
C TYR A 49 11.23 -7.90 4.72
N LEU A 50 12.33 -7.76 3.96
CA LEU A 50 12.61 -6.52 3.22
C LEU A 50 11.59 -6.25 2.09
N LEU A 51 10.79 -7.24 1.69
CA LEU A 51 9.71 -7.09 0.71
C LEU A 51 8.47 -6.36 1.27
N LEU A 52 8.48 -5.95 2.54
CA LEU A 52 7.43 -5.08 3.09
C LEU A 52 7.45 -3.67 2.49
N ASN A 53 8.51 -3.27 1.78
CA ASN A 53 8.53 -2.01 1.04
C ASN A 53 7.36 -1.97 0.03
N GLY A 54 6.63 -0.85 0.02
CA GLY A 54 5.43 -0.63 -0.79
C GLY A 54 4.13 -1.17 -0.20
N PHE A 55 4.17 -1.87 0.95
CA PHE A 55 2.96 -2.11 1.75
C PHE A 55 2.58 -0.86 2.54
N PHE A 56 1.34 -0.82 2.99
CA PHE A 56 0.83 0.28 3.79
C PHE A 56 0.69 -0.10 5.26
N VAL A 57 0.77 0.87 6.16
CA VAL A 57 0.47 0.71 7.59
C VAL A 57 -0.34 1.89 8.10
N ARG A 58 -1.14 1.63 9.12
CA ARG A 58 -1.88 2.65 9.85
C ARG A 58 -1.08 3.07 11.08
N VAL A 59 -0.76 4.34 11.22
CA VAL A 59 0.08 4.88 12.32
C VAL A 59 -0.59 6.07 13.01
N PRO A 60 -0.41 6.24 14.33
CA PRO A 60 -1.02 7.32 15.09
C PRO A 60 -0.38 8.67 14.74
N VAL A 61 -1.20 9.71 14.73
CA VAL A 61 -0.72 11.09 14.64
C VAL A 61 -0.33 11.54 16.05
N LEU A 62 0.98 11.55 16.35
CA LEU A 62 1.49 11.78 17.71
C LEU A 62 1.33 13.22 18.23
N ARG A 63 0.77 14.13 17.43
CA ARG A 63 0.64 15.57 17.76
C ARG A 63 -0.78 16.05 18.01
N THR A 64 -1.77 15.16 17.97
CA THR A 64 -3.18 15.54 18.14
C THR A 64 -3.72 15.04 19.48
N GLU A 65 -4.54 15.86 20.16
CA GLU A 65 -5.24 15.45 21.38
C GLU A 65 -6.29 14.36 21.12
N SER A 66 -6.77 14.26 19.87
CA SER A 66 -7.58 13.15 19.38
C SER A 66 -6.69 11.97 18.97
N LYS A 67 -7.13 10.73 19.25
CA LYS A 67 -6.51 9.50 18.73
C LYS A 67 -6.78 9.37 17.23
N SER A 68 -6.12 10.20 16.43
CA SER A 68 -6.16 10.18 14.97
C SER A 68 -5.07 9.25 14.44
N TYR A 69 -5.34 8.61 13.31
CA TYR A 69 -4.40 7.77 12.60
C TYR A 69 -4.36 8.20 11.14
N LEU A 70 -3.24 7.92 10.49
CA LEU A 70 -3.09 8.12 9.06
C LEU A 70 -2.57 6.84 8.40
N LEU A 71 -2.76 6.80 7.09
CA LEU A 71 -2.21 5.77 6.23
C LEU A 71 -0.82 6.20 5.74
N ALA A 72 0.17 5.34 5.91
CA ALA A 72 1.54 5.57 5.46
C ALA A 72 2.05 4.39 4.65
N GLU A 73 2.88 4.67 3.64
CA GLU A 73 3.57 3.64 2.86
C GLU A 73 4.89 3.29 3.55
N ILE A 74 5.18 1.99 3.69
CA ILE A 74 6.51 1.52 4.10
C ILE A 74 7.44 1.75 2.92
N SER A 75 8.35 2.70 3.02
CA SER A 75 9.35 2.95 1.98
C SER A 75 10.59 2.11 2.18
N GLU A 76 11.02 1.94 3.43
CA GLU A 76 12.21 1.16 3.75
C GLU A 76 12.01 0.36 5.06
N VAL A 77 12.64 -0.82 5.11
CA VAL A 77 12.78 -1.63 6.31
C VAL A 77 14.25 -1.68 6.68
N THR A 78 14.59 -1.33 7.91
CA THR A 78 15.98 -1.25 8.39
C THR A 78 16.19 -2.24 9.51
N LYS A 79 17.26 -3.05 9.45
CA LYS A 79 17.63 -3.93 10.56
C LYS A 79 18.14 -3.08 11.73
N LEU A 80 17.65 -3.36 12.93
CA LEU A 80 18.07 -2.69 14.14
C LEU A 80 19.39 -3.29 14.66
N GLU A 81 20.19 -2.46 15.30
CA GLU A 81 21.32 -2.90 16.10
C GLU A 81 20.82 -3.70 17.31
N GLU A 82 21.63 -4.64 17.83
CA GLU A 82 21.22 -5.49 18.95
C GLU A 82 20.83 -4.68 20.21
N SER A 83 21.41 -3.49 20.40
CA SER A 83 21.08 -2.57 21.50
C SER A 83 19.67 -1.99 21.41
N ASP A 84 19.11 -1.92 20.20
CA ASP A 84 17.85 -1.25 19.90
C ASP A 84 16.70 -2.26 19.71
N VAL A 85 17.00 -3.56 19.81
CA VAL A 85 16.01 -4.63 19.75
C VAL A 85 15.18 -4.64 21.04
N GLU A 86 13.91 -4.30 20.91
CA GLU A 86 12.94 -4.34 22.00
C GLU A 86 11.97 -5.51 21.85
N SER A 87 11.40 -5.97 22.96
CA SER A 87 10.33 -6.98 22.93
C SER A 87 8.96 -6.30 22.85
N LEU A 88 8.21 -6.63 21.79
CA LEU A 88 6.84 -6.18 21.59
C LEU A 88 5.91 -7.38 21.41
N GLU A 89 4.86 -7.46 22.22
CA GLU A 89 3.91 -8.60 22.22
C GLU A 89 4.61 -9.97 22.37
N GLY A 90 5.73 -10.01 23.09
CA GLY A 90 6.55 -11.21 23.31
C GLY A 90 7.47 -11.57 22.13
N VAL A 91 7.56 -10.71 21.12
CA VAL A 91 8.43 -10.89 19.96
C VAL A 91 9.54 -9.85 19.96
N ALA A 92 10.79 -10.27 19.83
CA ALA A 92 11.93 -9.37 19.67
C ALA A 92 11.84 -8.67 18.31
N VAL A 93 11.71 -7.34 18.31
CA VAL A 93 11.61 -6.50 17.11
C VAL A 93 12.99 -6.24 16.55
N LYS A 94 13.31 -6.88 15.43
CA LYS A 94 14.64 -6.83 14.79
C LYS A 94 14.77 -5.74 13.73
N TYR A 95 13.68 -5.05 13.41
CA TYR A 95 13.61 -4.11 12.30
C TYR A 95 12.78 -2.87 12.65
N GLY A 96 13.21 -1.73 12.14
CA GLY A 96 12.45 -0.48 12.10
C GLY A 96 11.87 -0.21 10.72
N LEU A 97 10.87 0.67 10.64
CA LEU A 97 10.23 1.09 9.40
C LEU A 97 10.57 2.55 9.11
N ARG A 98 10.78 2.88 7.84
CA ARG A 98 10.78 4.26 7.35
C ARG A 98 9.57 4.47 6.47
N LEU A 99 8.76 5.44 6.85
CA LEU A 99 7.43 5.64 6.31
C LEU A 99 7.37 6.90 5.46
N LYS A 100 6.74 6.79 4.29
CA LYS A 100 6.30 7.94 3.50
C LYS A 100 4.90 8.32 3.94
N ILE A 101 4.77 9.55 4.41
CA ILE A 101 3.51 10.13 4.89
C ILE A 101 3.12 11.24 3.90
N PRO A 102 1.89 11.23 3.36
CA PRO A 102 1.39 12.35 2.56
C PRO A 102 1.53 13.64 3.35
N GLU A 103 2.10 14.71 2.79
CA GLU A 103 2.43 15.99 3.47
C GLU A 103 3.72 16.05 4.29
N VAL A 104 4.47 14.95 4.43
CA VAL A 104 5.82 14.99 5.01
C VAL A 104 6.84 14.75 3.90
N ASP A 105 7.71 15.74 3.68
CA ASP A 105 8.73 15.69 2.62
C ASP A 105 9.76 14.57 2.86
N ASP A 106 10.09 14.33 4.13
CA ASP A 106 11.07 13.33 4.54
C ASP A 106 10.43 12.01 4.98
N LEU A 107 11.18 10.92 4.84
CA LEU A 107 10.80 9.63 5.42
C LEU A 107 10.87 9.69 6.95
N VAL A 108 9.79 9.26 7.59
CA VAL A 108 9.68 9.24 9.05
C VAL A 108 10.08 7.87 9.59
N ASN A 109 11.03 7.85 10.51
CA ASN A 109 11.38 6.64 11.25
C ASN A 109 10.24 6.28 12.21
N ALA A 110 9.74 5.05 12.12
CA ALA A 110 8.69 4.54 12.97
C ALA A 110 9.07 3.14 13.48
N GLY A 111 9.04 2.99 14.80
CA GLY A 111 9.09 1.67 15.42
C GLY A 111 7.80 0.89 15.17
N VAL A 112 7.90 -0.44 15.11
CA VAL A 112 6.75 -1.34 14.85
C VAL A 112 5.65 -1.19 15.90
N GLN A 113 5.98 -0.74 17.12
CA GLN A 113 5.01 -0.43 18.18
C GLN A 113 3.97 0.62 17.79
N HIS A 114 4.31 1.52 16.87
CA HIS A 114 3.41 2.55 16.39
C HIS A 114 2.49 2.07 15.27
N VAL A 115 2.71 0.87 14.71
CA VAL A 115 1.76 0.29 13.76
C VAL A 115 0.47 -0.08 14.51
N SER A 116 -0.67 0.28 13.94
CA SER A 116 -1.99 -0.05 14.47
C SER A 116 -2.24 -1.56 14.40
N SER A 117 -2.89 -2.10 15.44
CA SER A 117 -3.44 -3.47 15.44
C SER A 117 -4.80 -3.57 14.74
N HIS A 118 -5.34 -2.45 14.26
CA HIS A 118 -6.62 -2.37 13.56
C HIS A 118 -6.39 -2.01 12.10
N GLY A 119 -7.22 -2.58 11.22
CA GLY A 119 -7.23 -2.29 9.80
C GLY A 119 -7.57 -0.84 9.45
N LEU A 120 -7.29 -0.50 8.18
CA LEU A 120 -7.61 0.78 7.58
C LEU A 120 -9.12 1.04 7.58
N THR A 121 -9.52 2.28 7.85
CA THR A 121 -10.91 2.74 7.72
C THR A 121 -11.13 3.50 6.40
N GLU A 122 -12.38 3.61 5.95
CA GLU A 122 -12.70 4.40 4.74
C GLU A 122 -12.33 5.87 4.90
N GLY A 123 -12.57 6.48 6.07
CA GLY A 123 -12.23 7.88 6.31
C GLY A 123 -10.73 8.16 6.20
N GLU A 124 -9.88 7.26 6.71
CA GLU A 124 -8.42 7.38 6.59
C GLU A 124 -7.95 7.19 5.14
N PHE A 125 -8.63 6.37 4.35
CA PHE A 125 -8.35 6.22 2.91
C PHE A 125 -8.76 7.47 2.12
N GLU A 126 -9.92 8.04 2.40
CA GLU A 126 -10.36 9.30 1.79
C GLU A 126 -9.38 10.43 2.11
N GLU A 127 -8.93 10.54 3.37
CA GLU A 127 -7.92 11.51 3.76
C GLU A 127 -6.60 11.30 3.01
N TYR A 128 -6.11 10.05 2.91
CA TYR A 128 -4.89 9.74 2.17
C TYR A 128 -4.97 10.17 0.70
N LYS A 129 -6.11 9.94 0.03
CA LYS A 129 -6.30 10.34 -1.38
C LYS A 129 -6.23 11.84 -1.61
N ASN A 130 -6.62 12.64 -0.62
CA ASN A 130 -6.58 14.10 -0.72
C ASN A 130 -5.14 14.63 -0.74
N HIS A 131 -4.20 13.88 -0.16
CA HIS A 131 -2.83 14.34 0.10
C HIS A 131 -1.75 13.54 -0.65
N ALA A 132 -2.09 12.36 -1.18
CA ALA A 132 -1.14 11.51 -1.90
C ALA A 132 -1.68 10.96 -3.21
N THR A 133 -0.74 10.70 -4.12
CA THR A 133 -0.99 9.92 -5.31
C THR A 133 -1.22 8.45 -4.92
N LEU A 134 -2.35 7.88 -5.37
CA LEU A 134 -2.63 6.47 -5.19
C LEU A 134 -1.61 5.60 -5.95
N PRO A 135 -1.20 4.45 -5.39
CA PRO A 135 -0.37 3.50 -6.10
C PRO A 135 -1.08 2.96 -7.35
N SER A 136 -0.32 2.42 -8.30
CA SER A 136 -0.88 1.80 -9.50
C SER A 136 -1.56 0.46 -9.17
N ARG A 137 -2.49 0.01 -10.02
CA ARG A 137 -3.12 -1.32 -9.85
C ARG A 137 -2.12 -2.47 -9.98
N GLU A 138 -1.06 -2.28 -10.76
CA GLU A 138 0.02 -3.25 -10.89
C GLU A 138 0.79 -3.38 -9.57
N HIS A 139 1.07 -2.26 -8.92
CA HIS A 139 1.66 -2.25 -7.57
C HIS A 139 0.78 -3.01 -6.57
N ILE A 140 -0.54 -2.75 -6.56
CA ILE A 140 -1.48 -3.50 -5.70
C ILE A 140 -1.37 -5.01 -5.97
N LYS A 141 -1.38 -5.40 -7.25
CA LYS A 141 -1.33 -6.82 -7.65
C LYS A 141 -0.03 -7.49 -7.20
N ASP A 142 1.11 -6.79 -7.35
CA ASP A 142 2.42 -7.26 -6.89
C ASP A 142 2.46 -7.45 -5.38
N LYS A 143 1.98 -6.46 -4.61
CA LYS A 143 1.93 -6.54 -3.14
C LYS A 143 0.99 -7.64 -2.65
N LEU A 144 -0.15 -7.84 -3.31
CA LEU A 144 -1.03 -8.98 -3.00
C LEU A 144 -0.37 -10.33 -3.28
N ALA A 145 0.42 -10.45 -4.34
CA ALA A 145 1.19 -11.68 -4.61
C ALA A 145 2.26 -11.92 -3.53
N THR A 146 2.96 -10.86 -3.14
CA THR A 146 3.95 -10.89 -2.05
C THR A 146 3.33 -11.27 -0.71
N LYS A 147 2.17 -10.70 -0.37
CA LYS A 147 1.42 -11.03 0.84
C LYS A 147 1.09 -12.53 0.93
N LYS A 148 0.65 -13.13 -0.19
CA LYS A 148 0.38 -14.57 -0.27
C LYS A 148 1.63 -15.43 -0.04
N ILE A 149 2.83 -14.94 -0.40
CA ILE A 149 4.09 -15.65 -0.12
C ILE A 149 4.32 -15.68 1.39
N PHE A 150 4.19 -14.54 2.08
CA PHE A 150 4.30 -14.49 3.53
C PHE A 150 3.28 -15.41 4.21
N GLU A 151 2.00 -15.31 3.86
CA GLU A 151 0.93 -16.14 4.42
C GLU A 151 1.18 -17.65 4.22
N LYS A 152 1.64 -18.06 3.04
CA LYS A 152 1.96 -19.47 2.76
C LYS A 152 3.15 -20.00 3.56
N ARG A 153 4.14 -19.17 3.86
CA ARG A 153 5.30 -19.58 4.66
C ARG A 153 4.93 -19.74 6.14
N GLN A 154 3.93 -19.00 6.61
CA GLN A 154 3.40 -19.14 7.96
C GLN A 154 2.61 -20.44 8.15
N GLY A 155 1.80 -20.85 7.16
CA GLY A 155 1.07 -22.12 7.23
C GLY A 155 1.94 -23.39 7.12
N LYS A 156 3.27 -23.25 7.06
CA LYS A 156 4.24 -24.35 6.95
C LYS A 156 5.15 -24.50 8.17
N GLN A 157 5.00 -23.64 9.19
CA GLN A 157 5.74 -23.70 10.44
C GLN A 157 4.93 -24.39 11.55
#